data_AF-A0A0R3QMX2-F1
#
_entry.id   AF-A0A0R3QMX2-F1
#
_cell.length_a   1.000
_cell.length_b   1.000
_cell.length_c   1.000
_cell.angle_alpha   90.00
_cell.angle_beta   90.00
_cell.angle_gamma   90.00
#
_symmetry.space_group_name_H-M   'P 1'
#
loop_
_entity.id
_entity.type
_entity.pdbx_description
1 polymer ?
#
loop_
_entity_poly.entity_id
_entity_poly.type
_entity_poly.pdbx_seq_one_letter_code
_entity_poly.pdbx_strand_id
1 'polypeptide(L)'
;LTLPMLTVTSRYPSSLFIPNRPLLSRKGHTYATKWLWNRLMTGPTYNLSLAVLSEDSYYCPSMGCPYFRTPANRQYCRLLRHVDVKNQDEETALGIDRPMRRSREKLYTTAGAVVLISFLTVLLIGTLLYQKIPKFSQQKHKT
;
A
#
# COMPACT_ATOMS: atom_id res chain seq x y z
N LEU A 1 6.07 -11.47 -4.60
CA LEU A 1 6.95 -10.47 -5.26
C LEU A 1 7.07 -10.91 -6.73
N THR A 2 6.48 -10.18 -7.67
CA THR A 2 6.57 -10.53 -9.10
C THR A 2 7.77 -9.80 -9.71
N LEU A 3 8.66 -10.55 -10.36
CA LEU A 3 9.80 -9.97 -11.06
C LEU A 3 9.27 -9.19 -12.29
N PRO A 4 9.69 -7.94 -12.50
CA PRO A 4 9.25 -7.17 -13.65
C PRO A 4 9.86 -7.78 -14.92
N MET A 5 9.02 -8.05 -15.93
CA MET A 5 9.48 -8.55 -17.21
C MET A 5 10.14 -7.42 -18.02
N LEU A 6 11.35 -7.68 -18.52
CA LEU A 6 12.06 -6.78 -19.42
C LEU A 6 11.50 -6.91 -20.84
N THR A 7 11.00 -5.82 -21.42
CA THR A 7 10.73 -5.72 -22.85
C THR A 7 11.88 -4.98 -23.52
N VAL A 8 12.44 -5.57 -24.59
CA VAL A 8 13.58 -4.98 -25.31
C VAL A 8 13.05 -3.97 -26.32
N THR A 9 13.17 -2.68 -26.01
CA THR A 9 12.69 -1.55 -26.82
C THR A 9 13.85 -0.73 -27.40
N SER A 10 14.86 -1.40 -27.95
CA SER A 10 16.04 -0.75 -28.56
C SER A 10 15.91 -0.60 -30.06
N ARG A 11 16.51 0.45 -30.64
CA ARG A 11 16.60 0.68 -32.10
C ARG A 11 17.39 -0.43 -32.81
N TYR A 12 18.34 -1.06 -32.12
CA TYR A 12 19.16 -2.16 -32.63
C TYR A 12 19.14 -3.34 -31.65
N PRO A 13 18.03 -4.09 -31.56
CA PRO A 13 17.84 -5.12 -30.54
C PRO A 13 18.81 -6.30 -30.71
N SER A 14 19.17 -6.65 -31.96
CA SER A 14 20.11 -7.73 -32.29
C SER A 14 21.51 -7.50 -31.71
N SER A 15 21.93 -6.24 -31.51
CA SER A 15 23.25 -5.92 -30.92
C SER A 15 23.36 -6.25 -29.42
N LEU A 16 22.22 -6.44 -28.74
CA LEU A 16 22.15 -6.79 -27.32
C LEU A 16 22.34 -8.29 -27.08
N PHE A 17 22.22 -9.10 -28.13
CA PHE A 17 22.39 -10.55 -28.07
C PHE A 17 23.71 -10.98 -28.69
N ILE A 18 24.16 -12.17 -28.32
CA ILE A 18 25.28 -12.83 -29.00
C ILE A 18 24.77 -13.32 -30.37
N PRO A 19 25.50 -13.13 -31.48
CA PRO A 19 25.06 -13.61 -32.79
C PRO A 19 24.76 -15.11 -32.74
N ASN A 20 23.61 -15.50 -33.30
CA ASN A 20 23.10 -16.88 -33.36
C ASN A 20 22.86 -17.55 -31.99
N ARG A 21 22.78 -16.81 -30.88
CA ARG A 21 22.42 -17.36 -29.56
C ARG A 21 21.40 -16.46 -28.84
N PRO A 22 20.41 -17.03 -28.13
CA PRO A 22 19.44 -16.25 -27.34
C PRO A 22 20.04 -15.66 -26.04
N LEU A 23 21.35 -15.62 -25.92
CA LEU A 23 22.08 -15.15 -24.74
C LEU A 23 22.40 -13.66 -24.89
N LEU A 24 22.29 -12.90 -23.81
CA LEU A 24 22.67 -11.49 -23.82
C LEU A 24 24.18 -11.33 -23.97
N SER A 25 24.59 -10.35 -24.75
CA SER A 25 25.98 -9.89 -24.81
C SER A 25 26.31 -9.00 -23.61
N ARG A 26 27.58 -8.60 -23.44
CA ARG A 26 27.97 -7.61 -22.41
C ARG A 26 27.12 -6.33 -22.50
N LYS A 27 26.81 -5.87 -23.72
CA LYS A 27 25.94 -4.72 -23.96
C LYS A 27 24.50 -5.01 -23.53
N GLY A 28 24.00 -6.21 -23.83
CA GLY A 28 22.70 -6.69 -23.36
C GLY A 28 22.57 -6.71 -21.84
N HIS A 29 23.56 -7.25 -21.13
CA HIS A 29 23.57 -7.25 -19.67
C HIS A 29 23.54 -5.83 -19.09
N THR A 30 24.37 -4.94 -19.62
CA THR A 30 24.40 -3.53 -19.19
C THR A 30 23.05 -2.85 -19.40
N TYR A 31 22.43 -3.10 -20.57
CA TYR A 31 21.09 -2.62 -20.89
C TYR A 31 20.04 -3.13 -19.89
N ALA A 32 20.00 -4.43 -19.63
CA ALA A 32 19.06 -5.04 -18.70
C ALA A 32 19.21 -4.51 -17.27
N THR A 33 20.45 -4.38 -16.78
CA THR A 33 20.74 -3.85 -15.44
C THR A 33 20.30 -2.39 -15.32
N LYS A 34 20.58 -1.57 -16.34
CA LYS A 34 20.19 -0.16 -16.36
C LYS A 34 18.67 0.02 -16.37
N TRP A 35 17.96 -0.80 -17.16
CA TRP A 35 16.51 -0.86 -17.14
C TRP A 35 15.98 -1.17 -15.74
N LEU A 36 16.51 -2.23 -15.13
CA LEU A 36 16.06 -2.71 -13.83
C LEU A 36 16.28 -1.65 -12.76
N TRP A 37 17.46 -1.01 -12.75
CA TRP A 37 17.77 0.08 -11.84
C TRP A 37 16.77 1.23 -11.96
N ASN A 38 16.60 1.76 -13.17
CA ASN A 38 15.71 2.89 -13.40
C ASN A 38 14.27 2.55 -12.98
N ARG A 39 13.79 1.34 -13.31
CA ARG A 39 12.45 0.90 -12.92
C ARG A 39 12.28 0.70 -11.41
N LEU A 40 13.29 0.21 -10.70
CA LEU A 40 13.25 0.07 -9.24
C LEU A 40 13.22 1.43 -8.53
N MET A 41 13.91 2.43 -9.10
CA MET A 41 13.97 3.77 -8.52
C MET A 41 12.69 4.59 -8.77
N THR A 42 12.19 4.62 -10.00
CA THR A 42 10.98 5.40 -10.32
C THR A 42 9.71 4.63 -9.95
N GLY A 43 9.75 3.29 -10.00
CA GLY A 43 8.61 2.42 -9.79
C GLY A 43 7.72 2.32 -11.04
N PRO A 44 6.39 2.14 -10.87
CA PRO A 44 5.47 1.89 -11.99
C PRO A 44 5.27 3.09 -12.92
N THR A 45 5.73 4.28 -12.53
CA THR A 45 5.74 5.48 -13.38
C THR A 45 6.87 5.47 -14.42
N TYR A 46 7.72 4.43 -14.44
CA TYR A 46 8.75 4.28 -15.46
C TYR A 46 8.11 3.98 -16.83
N ASN A 47 8.15 4.96 -17.73
CA ASN A 47 7.67 4.82 -19.10
C ASN A 47 8.78 4.29 -20.01
N LEU A 48 8.67 3.04 -20.45
CA LEU A 48 9.63 2.42 -21.36
C LEU A 48 9.63 3.06 -22.75
N SER A 49 8.51 3.64 -23.18
CA SER A 49 8.35 4.21 -24.53
C SER A 49 9.07 5.54 -24.71
N LEU A 50 9.34 6.26 -23.61
CA LEU A 50 10.07 7.54 -23.63
C LEU A 50 11.56 7.35 -23.32
N ALA A 51 11.92 6.23 -22.72
CA ALA A 51 13.26 5.89 -22.28
C ALA A 51 14.04 5.27 -23.44
N VAL A 52 14.86 6.06 -24.13
CA VAL A 52 15.87 5.52 -25.05
C VAL A 52 16.97 4.94 -24.17
N LEU A 53 16.77 3.71 -23.72
CA LEU A 53 17.59 3.12 -22.67
C LEU A 53 19.08 2.99 -23.03
N SER A 54 19.41 2.99 -24.32
CA SER A 54 20.80 3.07 -24.81
C SER A 54 21.45 4.43 -24.52
N GLU A 55 20.69 5.52 -24.47
CA GLU A 55 21.16 6.91 -24.29
C GLU A 55 20.82 7.49 -22.90
N ASP A 56 19.81 6.95 -22.21
CA ASP A 56 19.37 7.50 -20.91
C ASP A 56 20.47 7.51 -19.86
N SER A 57 20.49 8.46 -18.93
CA SER A 57 21.39 8.38 -17.77
C SER A 57 20.84 7.39 -16.73
N TYR A 58 21.69 6.94 -15.80
CA TYR A 58 21.21 6.27 -14.60
C TYR A 58 20.32 7.24 -13.82
N TYR A 59 19.13 6.79 -13.43
CA TYR A 59 18.25 7.60 -12.61
C TYR A 59 18.85 7.75 -11.21
N CYS A 60 19.09 9.00 -10.79
CA CYS A 60 19.50 9.30 -9.42
C CYS A 60 18.26 9.51 -8.55
N PRO A 61 18.12 8.79 -7.43
CA PRO A 61 17.00 9.01 -6.52
C PRO A 61 17.09 10.40 -5.90
N SER A 62 15.93 10.98 -5.61
CA SER A 62 15.83 12.22 -4.84
C SER A 62 16.31 12.00 -3.40
N MET A 63 16.94 13.03 -2.82
CA MET A 63 17.31 13.05 -1.40
C MET A 63 16.11 12.86 -0.45
N GLY A 64 14.87 13.02 -0.92
CA GLY A 64 13.67 12.73 -0.13
C GLY A 64 13.25 11.24 -0.10
N CYS A 65 13.74 10.43 -1.05
CA CYS A 65 13.39 9.01 -1.19
C CYS A 65 14.61 8.21 -1.72
N PRO A 66 15.65 7.97 -0.93
CA PRO A 66 16.89 7.33 -1.39
C PRO A 66 16.81 5.80 -1.57
N TYR A 67 15.62 5.20 -1.41
CA TYR A 67 15.43 3.74 -1.41
C TYR A 67 14.59 3.24 -2.57
N PHE A 68 14.72 1.94 -2.88
CA PHE A 68 13.88 1.25 -3.86
C PHE A 68 12.39 1.37 -3.53
N ARG A 69 11.58 1.68 -4.55
CA ARG A 69 10.13 1.77 -4.44
C ARG A 69 9.53 0.36 -4.43
N THR A 70 9.25 -0.17 -3.25
CA THR A 70 8.48 -1.40 -3.08
C THR A 70 6.99 -1.09 -2.94
N PRO A 71 6.07 -2.06 -3.16
CA PRO A 71 4.65 -1.86 -2.89
C PRO A 71 4.36 -1.41 -1.45
N ALA A 72 5.16 -1.87 -0.49
CA ALA A 72 5.03 -1.54 0.93
C ALA A 72 5.47 -0.10 1.28
N ASN A 73 6.45 0.45 0.53
CA ASN A 73 7.05 1.77 0.76
C ASN A 73 6.61 2.80 -0.30
N ARG A 74 5.47 2.57 -0.96
CA ARG A 74 5.05 3.39 -2.11
C ARG A 74 4.40 4.71 -1.70
N GLN A 75 3.70 4.72 -0.56
CA GLN A 75 2.90 5.87 -0.11
C GLN A 75 3.67 6.82 0.80
N TYR A 76 4.75 6.36 1.43
CA TYR A 76 5.56 7.16 2.33
C TYR A 76 7.04 6.89 2.03
N CYS A 77 7.85 7.95 1.98
CA CYS A 77 9.29 7.83 2.03
C CYS A 77 9.73 8.34 3.39
N ARG A 78 9.98 7.44 4.34
CA ARG A 78 10.50 7.85 5.64
C ARG A 78 12.02 7.73 5.60
N LEU A 79 12.69 8.87 5.63
CA LEU A 79 14.13 8.93 5.82
C LEU A 79 14.43 8.81 7.31
N LEU A 80 14.71 7.59 7.78
CA LEU A 80 15.21 7.39 9.13
C LEU A 80 16.73 7.39 9.07
N ARG A 81 17.37 8.36 9.72
CA ARG A 81 18.80 8.26 9.99
C ARG A 81 19.00 7.27 11.12
N HIS A 82 20.16 6.64 11.16
CA HIS A 82 20.47 5.65 12.18
C HIS A 82 20.33 6.22 13.61
N VAL A 83 20.63 7.51 13.78
CA VAL A 83 20.43 8.26 15.04
C VAL A 83 18.96 8.40 15.43
N ASP A 84 18.08 8.59 14.45
CA ASP A 84 16.63 8.74 14.68
C ASP A 84 16.00 7.39 15.06
N VAL A 85 16.53 6.27 14.55
CA VAL A 85 16.13 4.91 14.95
C VAL A 85 16.53 4.64 16.41
N LYS A 86 17.78 4.94 16.77
CA LYS A 86 18.28 4.69 18.13
C LYS A 86 17.49 5.48 19.17
N ASN A 87 17.17 6.73 18.86
CA ASN A 87 16.33 7.57 19.73
C ASN A 87 14.86 7.10 19.73
N GLN A 88 14.36 6.58 18.60
CA GLN A 88 13.04 5.95 18.57
C GLN A 88 13.00 4.69 19.43
N ASP A 89 14.00 3.81 19.41
CA ASP A 89 13.96 2.61 20.25
C ASP A 89 13.94 2.96 21.75
N GLU A 90 14.63 4.04 22.14
CA GLU A 90 14.59 4.61 23.49
C GLU A 90 13.24 5.30 23.81
N GLU A 91 12.68 6.11 22.91
CA GLU A 91 11.35 6.75 23.09
C GLU A 91 10.19 5.75 22.99
N THR A 92 10.29 4.70 22.17
CA THR A 92 9.26 3.68 21.97
C THR A 92 9.25 2.68 23.11
N ALA A 93 10.40 2.47 23.78
CA ALA A 93 10.47 1.77 25.06
C ALA A 93 9.82 2.59 26.21
N LEU A 94 9.85 3.92 26.13
CA LEU A 94 9.25 4.84 27.12
C LEU A 94 7.81 5.27 26.78
N GLY A 95 7.33 5.08 25.55
CA GLY A 95 6.06 5.59 25.07
C GLY A 95 5.51 4.84 23.85
N ILE A 96 4.63 3.87 24.13
CA ILE A 96 3.51 3.39 23.30
C ILE A 96 3.59 3.80 21.80
N ASP A 97 4.17 2.90 21.02
CA ASP A 97 4.18 2.83 19.55
C ASP A 97 2.94 3.46 18.86
N ARG A 98 3.12 4.65 18.27
CA ARG A 98 2.13 5.35 17.43
C ARG A 98 2.75 5.66 16.06
N PRO A 99 2.56 4.76 15.08
CA PRO A 99 1.95 5.24 13.84
C PRO A 99 0.84 4.33 13.29
N MET A 100 0.69 3.09 13.78
CA MET A 100 -0.36 2.15 13.33
C MET A 100 -1.71 2.38 14.03
N ARG A 101 -1.69 2.98 15.22
CA ARG A 101 -2.85 3.08 16.12
C ARG A 101 -3.97 4.00 15.60
N ARG A 102 -3.63 5.07 14.87
CA ARG A 102 -4.60 6.08 14.40
C ARG A 102 -5.61 5.54 13.37
N SER A 103 -5.22 4.53 12.59
CA SER A 103 -6.11 3.88 11.62
C SER A 103 -7.03 2.85 12.27
N ARG A 104 -6.56 2.12 13.30
CA ARG A 104 -7.37 1.12 14.01
C ARG A 104 -8.40 1.77 14.92
N GLU A 105 -8.06 2.87 15.58
CA GLU A 105 -9.01 3.61 16.44
C GLU A 105 -10.25 4.04 15.65
N LYS A 106 -10.10 4.60 14.43
CA LYS A 106 -11.24 4.96 13.57
C LYS A 106 -12.09 3.75 13.15
N LEU A 107 -11.47 2.61 12.92
CA LEU A 107 -12.15 1.35 12.58
C LEU A 107 -12.97 0.82 13.76
N TYR A 108 -12.38 0.81 14.96
CA TYR A 108 -13.06 0.37 16.19
C TYR A 108 -14.16 1.33 16.63
N THR A 109 -13.97 2.65 16.50
CA THR A 109 -15.04 3.61 16.82
C THR A 109 -16.22 3.46 15.87
N THR A 110 -15.96 3.23 14.58
CA THR A 110 -17.03 3.02 13.59
C THR A 110 -17.77 1.70 13.85
N ALA A 111 -17.04 0.61 14.09
CA ALA A 111 -17.65 -0.68 14.43
C ALA A 111 -18.46 -0.63 15.73
N GLY A 112 -17.93 0.02 16.77
CA GLY A 112 -18.62 0.20 18.05
C GLY A 112 -19.91 1.01 17.92
N ALA A 113 -19.90 2.08 17.12
CA ALA A 113 -21.10 2.87 16.85
C ALA A 113 -22.20 2.05 16.16
N VAL A 114 -21.84 1.22 15.17
CA VAL A 114 -22.80 0.36 14.47
C VAL A 114 -23.45 -0.65 15.43
N VAL A 115 -22.66 -1.29 16.28
CA VAL A 115 -23.18 -2.25 17.28
C VAL A 115 -24.11 -1.56 18.28
N LEU A 116 -23.69 -0.40 18.81
CA LEU A 116 -24.51 0.36 19.76
C LEU A 116 -25.86 0.78 19.15
N ILE A 117 -25.85 1.31 17.93
CA ILE A 117 -27.07 1.73 17.24
C ILE A 117 -28.00 0.52 17.02
N SER A 118 -27.46 -0.61 16.58
CA SER A 118 -28.24 -1.83 16.37
C SER A 118 -28.87 -2.38 17.66
N PHE A 119 -28.18 -2.27 18.79
CA PHE A 119 -28.70 -2.71 20.08
C PHE A 119 -29.83 -1.79 20.57
N LEU A 120 -29.66 -0.47 20.43
CA LEU A 120 -30.67 0.51 20.81
C LEU A 120 -31.95 0.38 19.99
N THR A 121 -31.85 0.10 18.68
CA THR A 121 -33.03 -0.08 17.83
C THR A 121 -33.83 -1.32 18.22
N VAL A 122 -33.16 -2.44 18.53
CA VAL A 122 -33.83 -3.66 19.00
C VAL A 122 -34.54 -3.41 20.34
N LEU A 123 -33.90 -2.73 21.28
CA LEU A 123 -34.53 -2.39 22.57
C LEU A 123 -35.73 -1.45 22.41
N LEU A 124 -35.65 -0.44 21.55
CA LEU A 124 -36.76 0.47 21.28
C LEU A 124 -37.95 -0.24 20.62
N ILE A 125 -37.69 -1.07 19.61
CA ILE A 125 -38.76 -1.83 18.95
C ILE A 125 -39.35 -2.87 19.92
N GLY A 126 -38.51 -3.57 20.69
CA GLY A 126 -38.95 -4.54 21.68
C GLY A 126 -39.83 -3.92 22.77
N THR A 127 -39.44 -2.75 23.28
CA THR A 127 -40.24 -2.02 24.29
C THR A 127 -41.54 -1.47 23.72
N LEU A 128 -41.54 -0.95 22.49
CA LEU A 128 -42.78 -0.52 21.82
C LEU A 128 -43.75 -1.68 21.59
N LEU A 129 -43.26 -2.84 21.16
CA LEU A 129 -44.09 -4.04 21.00
C LEU A 129 -44.57 -4.56 22.36
N TYR A 130 -43.69 -4.59 23.36
CA TYR A 130 -44.05 -5.01 24.72
C TYR A 130 -45.12 -4.12 25.34
N GLN A 131 -45.11 -2.81 25.11
CA GLN A 131 -46.16 -1.89 25.59
C GLN A 131 -47.45 -1.98 24.77
N LYS A 132 -47.39 -2.44 23.51
CA LYS A 132 -48.57 -2.61 22.64
C LYS A 132 -49.35 -3.88 22.96
N ILE A 133 -48.69 -4.93 23.47
CA ILE A 133 -49.32 -6.21 23.87
C ILE A 133 -50.31 -6.09 25.05
N PRO A 134 -50.02 -5.41 26.18
CA PRO A 134 -50.97 -5.27 27.29
C PRO A 134 -52.17 -4.36 26.94
N LYS A 135 -52.07 -3.55 25.88
CA LYS A 135 -53.22 -2.77 25.39
C LYS A 135 -54.16 -3.57 24.48
N PHE A 136 -53.67 -4.63 23.83
CA PHE A 136 -54.51 -5.49 22.99
C PHE A 136 -55.27 -6.56 23.80
N SER A 137 -54.73 -7.00 24.94
CA SER A 137 -55.45 -7.94 25.84
C SER A 137 -56.62 -7.28 26.59
N GLN A 138 -56.55 -5.97 26.85
CA GLN A 138 -57.65 -5.22 27.47
C GLN A 138 -58.78 -4.85 26.50
N GLN A 139 -58.54 -4.90 25.18
CA GLN A 139 -59.58 -4.63 24.18
C GLN A 139 -60.36 -5.89 23.78
N LYS A 140 -59.77 -7.09 23.89
CA LYS A 140 -60.47 -8.36 23.63
C LYS A 140 -61.45 -8.80 24.74
N HIS A 141 -61.41 -8.16 25.90
CA HIS A 141 -62.27 -8.52 27.04
C HIS A 141 -63.47 -7.57 27.23
N LYS A 142 -63.68 -6.63 26.29
CA LYS A 142 -64.76 -5.62 26.29
C LYS A 142 -65.61 -5.62 24.99
N THR A 143 -65.67 -6.74 24.29
CA THR A 143 -66.66 -7.03 23.24
C THR A 143 -67.34 -8.34 23.54
#